data_AF-A0A923BEN1-F1
#
_entry.id   AF-A0A923BEN1-F1
#
_cell.length_a   1.000
_cell.length_b   1.000
_cell.length_c   1.000
_cell.angle_alpha   90.00
_cell.angle_beta   90.00
_cell.angle_gamma   90.00
#
_symmetry.space_group_name_H-M   'P 1'
#
loop_
_entity.id
_entity.type
_entity.pdbx_description
1 polymer ?
#
loop_
_entity_poly.entity_id
_entity_poly.type
_entity_poly.pdbx_seq_one_letter_code
_entity_poly.pdbx_strand_id
1 'polypeptide(L)' 'MTSPIPGRRYLIGLCSGETQVWEFVGTDARSFEWWRDTESGREFSDASLMYAWWIIEERPDDPDATPARR' A
#
# COMPACT_ATOMS: atom_id res chain seq x y z
N MET A 1 6.90 14.40 8.50
CA MET A 1 6.56 13.14 7.80
C MET A 1 5.07 13.22 7.52
N THR A 2 4.68 13.22 6.25
CA THR A 2 3.27 13.35 5.86
C THR A 2 2.59 12.00 6.06
N SER A 3 1.47 11.98 6.78
CA SER A 3 0.65 10.77 6.93
C SER A 3 0.07 10.35 5.56
N PRO A 4 -0.05 9.04 5.26
CA PRO A 4 -0.66 8.57 4.03
C PRO A 4 -2.12 9.04 3.91
N ILE A 5 -2.58 9.26 2.68
CA ILE A 5 -3.91 9.80 2.38
C ILE A 5 -4.84 8.65 1.98
N PRO A 6 -6.01 8.50 2.62
CA PRO A 6 -6.92 7.39 2.31
C PRO A 6 -7.40 7.47 0.87
N GLY A 7 -7.47 6.31 0.20
CA GLY A 7 -7.79 6.17 -1.22
C GLY A 7 -6.62 6.44 -2.16
N ARG A 8 -5.41 6.69 -1.65
CA ARG A 8 -4.20 6.79 -2.47
C ARG A 8 -3.37 5.52 -2.42
N ARG A 9 -2.65 5.27 -3.51
CA ARG A 9 -1.74 4.13 -3.63
C ARG A 9 -0.31 4.55 -3.37
N TYR A 10 0.44 3.61 -2.83
CA TYR A 10 1.82 3.81 -2.44
C TYR A 10 2.63 2.61 -2.88
N LEU A 11 3.83 2.85 -3.39
CA LEU A 11 4.81 1.79 -3.58
C LEU A 11 5.42 1.49 -2.22
N ILE A 12 5.35 0.24 -1.81
CA ILE A 12 5.77 -0.26 -0.52
C ILE A 12 6.98 -1.15 -0.72
N GLY A 13 8.03 -0.91 0.05
CA GLY A 13 9.19 -1.79 0.16
C GLY A 13 8.97 -2.79 1.29
N LEU A 14 9.22 -4.06 1.01
CA LEU A 14 9.26 -5.13 2.00
C LEU A 14 10.70 -5.40 2.42
N CYS A 15 10.92 -5.81 3.67
CA CYS A 15 12.24 -6.18 4.16
C CYS A 15 12.88 -7.33 3.37
N SER A 16 12.08 -8.15 2.68
CA SER A 16 12.54 -9.19 1.74
C SER A 16 13.26 -8.63 0.50
N GLY A 17 13.17 -7.33 0.23
CA GLY A 17 13.67 -6.67 -0.99
C GLY A 17 12.65 -6.58 -2.12
N GLU A 18 11.44 -7.11 -1.90
CA GLU A 18 10.31 -7.03 -2.83
C GLU A 18 9.61 -5.68 -2.70
N THR A 19 8.93 -5.26 -3.77
CA THR A 19 8.10 -4.05 -3.77
C THR A 19 6.68 -4.37 -4.19
N GLN A 20 5.69 -3.83 -3.49
CA GLN A 20 4.27 -4.00 -3.81
C GLN A 20 3.54 -2.67 -3.81
N VAL A 21 2.42 -2.58 -4.53
CA VAL A 21 1.57 -1.39 -4.54
C VAL A 21 0.38 -1.63 -3.62
N TRP A 22 0.28 -0.83 -2.57
CA TRP A 22 -0.83 -0.88 -1.61
C TRP A 22 -1.62 0.41 -1.64
N GLU A 23 -2.94 0.30 -1.53
CA GLU A 23 -3.83 1.43 -1.31
C GLU A 23 -3.98 1.67 0.20
N PHE A 24 -3.79 2.89 0.65
CA PHE A 24 -4.07 3.26 2.02
C PHE A 24 -5.58 3.39 2.21
N VAL A 25 -6.16 2.60 3.10
CA VAL A 25 -7.60 2.61 3.38
C VAL A 25 -7.93 3.65 4.44
N GLY A 26 -7.08 3.79 5.46
CA GLY A 26 -7.27 4.71 6.57
C GLY A 26 -6.78 4.13 7.89
N THR A 27 -7.13 4.80 9.00
CA THR A 27 -6.85 4.31 10.35
C THR A 27 -8.13 3.89 11.06
N ASP A 28 -8.06 2.79 11.81
CA ASP A 28 -9.17 2.32 12.63
C ASP A 28 -9.26 3.05 13.98
N ALA A 29 -10.33 2.78 14.73
CA ALA A 29 -10.55 3.37 16.07
C ALA A 29 -9.43 3.08 17.09
N ARG A 30 -8.55 2.12 16.79
CA ARG A 30 -7.35 1.76 17.57
C ARG A 30 -6.07 2.37 17.03
N SER A 31 -6.16 3.31 16.08
CA SER A 31 -5.03 3.93 15.37
C SER A 31 -4.17 2.95 14.58
N PHE A 32 -4.69 1.78 14.22
CA PHE A 32 -4.02 0.89 13.27
C PHE A 32 -4.23 1.39 11.85
N GLU A 33 -3.15 1.47 11.09
CA GLU A 33 -3.15 1.79 9.67
C GLU A 33 -3.58 0.58 8.86
N TRP A 34 -4.56 0.78 7.98
CA TRP A 34 -5.11 -0.22 7.09
C TRP A 34 -4.71 0.04 5.65
N TRP A 35 -4.37 -1.06 5.01
CA TRP A 35 -3.82 -1.11 3.68
C TRP A 35 -4.56 -2.19 2.90
N ARG A 36 -4.74 -1.95 1.60
CA ARG A 36 -5.30 -2.92 0.67
C ARG A 36 -4.26 -3.26 -0.37
N ASP A 37 -3.96 -4.56 -0.47
CA ASP A 37 -3.15 -5.09 -1.55
C ASP A 37 -3.87 -4.89 -2.89
N THR A 38 -3.25 -4.16 -3.82
CA THR A 38 -3.91 -3.87 -5.10
C THR A 38 -3.92 -5.08 -6.05
N GLU A 39 -3.01 -6.04 -5.86
CA GLU A 39 -2.94 -7.26 -6.68
C GLU A 39 -3.99 -8.30 -6.26
N SER A 40 -4.12 -8.54 -4.96
CA SER A 40 -5.00 -9.57 -4.39
C SER A 40 -6.35 -9.03 -3.90
N GLY A 41 -6.49 -7.71 -3.77
CA GLY A 41 -7.66 -7.05 -3.20
C GLY A 41 -7.84 -7.27 -1.69
N ARG A 42 -6.85 -7.84 -1.00
CA ARG A 42 -6.94 -8.15 0.43
C ARG A 42 -6.58 -6.95 1.28
N GLU A 43 -7.40 -6.71 2.29
CA GLU A 43 -7.14 -5.69 3.30
C GLU A 43 -6.41 -6.29 4.49
N PHE A 44 -5.42 -5.56 4.98
CA PHE A 44 -4.65 -5.91 6.16
C PHE A 44 -4.26 -4.64 6.91
N SER A 45 -3.95 -4.80 8.19
CA SER A 45 -3.41 -3.73 9.02
C SER A 45 -1.93 -3.97 9.29
N ASP A 46 -1.23 -2.92 9.72
CA ASP A 46 0.16 -3.01 10.17
C ASP A 46 0.36 -4.15 11.21
N ALA A 47 -0.59 -4.33 12.13
CA ALA A 47 -0.55 -5.38 13.15
C ALA A 47 -0.74 -6.82 12.60
N SER A 48 -1.22 -6.97 11.37
CA SER A 48 -1.48 -8.26 10.74
C SER A 48 -0.32 -8.74 9.85
N LEU A 49 0.60 -7.84 9.51
CA LEU A 49 1.78 -8.16 8.73
C LEU A 49 2.85 -8.81 9.60
N MET A 50 3.35 -9.96 9.16
CA MET A 50 4.46 -10.65 9.81
C MET A 50 5.84 -10.10 9.45
N TYR A 51 5.91 -9.07 8.59
CA TYR A 51 7.15 -8.52 8.03
C TYR A 51 7.19 -6.99 8.15
N ALA A 52 8.39 -6.46 8.36
CA ALA A 52 8.63 -5.02 8.31
C ALA A 52 8.52 -4.49 6.87
N TRP A 53 7.92 -3.30 6.73
CA TRP A 53 7.65 -2.64 5.46
C TRP A 53 7.82 -1.12 5.61
N TRP A 54 7.95 -0.41 4.49
CA TRP A 54 8.02 1.05 4.47
C TRP A 54 7.46 1.63 3.18
N ILE A 55 6.93 2.85 3.25
CA ILE A 55 6.49 3.60 2.06
C ILE A 55 7.72 4.10 1.30
N ILE A 56 7.82 3.78 0.01
CA ILE A 56 8.86 4.27 -0.90
C ILE A 56 8.42 5.59 -1.54
N GLU A 57 7.25 5.60 -2.18
CA GLU A 57 6.69 6.75 -2.90
C GLU A 57 5.16 6.67 -3.01
N GLU A 58 4.50 7.81 -3.22
CA GLU A 58 3.10 7.83 -3.65
C GLU A 58 3.02 7.39 -5.11
N ARG A 59 2.19 6.39 -5.40
CA ARG A 59 1.86 5.96 -6.75
C ARG A 59 0.51 6.57 -7.13
N PRO A 60 0.46 7.52 -8.06
CA PRO A 60 -0.82 7.98 -8.57
C PRO A 60 -1.57 6.78 -9.19
N ASP A 61 -2.89 6.77 -8.99
CA ASP A 61 -3.77 5.96 -9.84
C ASP A 61 -3.67 6.57 -11.24
N ASP A 62 -2.76 6.04 -12.06
CA ASP A 62 -2.65 6.43 -13.46
C ASP A 62 -3.78 5.73 -14.23
N PRO A 63 -4.85 6.42 -14.65
CA PRO A 63 -5.88 5.82 -15.51
C PRO A 63 -5.32 5.50 -16.91
N ASP A 64 -4.11 5.96 -17.23
CA ASP A 64 -3.40 5.76 -18.51
C ASP A 64 -2.20 4.80 -18.39
N ALA A 65 -2.02 4.12 -17.25
CA ALA A 65 -1.06 3.00 -17.17
C ALA A 65 -1.66 1.78 -17.88
N THR A 66 -1.67 1.82 -19.21
CA THR A 66 -1.96 0.67 -20.06
C THR A 66 -1.14 -0.52 -19.56
N PRO A 67 -1.73 -1.70 -19.27
CA PRO A 67 -0.93 -2.85 -18.92
C PRO A 67 -0.05 -3.18 -20.12
N ALA A 68 1.26 -2.98 -19.96
CA ALA A 68 2.26 -3.45 -20.92
C ALA A 68 2.22 -4.98 -20.91
N ARG A 69 1.31 -5.52 -21.71
CA ARG A 69 1.19 -6.93 -22.01
C ARG A 69 2.47 -7.37 -22.74
N ARG A 70 3.33 -8.14 -22.07
CA ARG A 70 4.18 -9.13 -22.74
C ARG A 70 4.62 -10.26 -21.84
#